data_AF-A0A963L3H5-F1
#
_entry.id   AF-A0A963L3H5-F1
#
_cell.length_a   1.000
_cell.length_b   1.000
_cell.length_c   1.000
_cell.angle_alpha   90.00
_cell.angle_beta   90.00
_cell.angle_gamma   90.00
#
_symmetry.space_group_name_H-M   'P 1'
#
loop_
_entity.id
_entity.type
_entity.pdbx_description
1 polymer ?
#
loop_
_entity_poly.entity_id
_entity_poly.type
_entity_poly.pdbx_seq_one_letter_code
_entity_poly.pdbx_strand_id
1 'polypeptide(L)'
;MFKLPDFPAYYTVLDKLGWFALRFGGLAVLVFLLLPVIVIIPLSFSDSSFLAYPIEGWSLKWYREMFHSDDWIRATKNSFIVAPLATLLATTLGTLAAMGLAHTKFMGKGFITGLLISPMVVPIVVVGVSAYL
;
A
#
# COMPACT_ATOMS: atom_id res chain seq x y z
N MET A 1 -26.21 4.08 -19.50
CA MET A 1 -26.13 5.19 -20.49
C MET A 1 -24.90 6.02 -20.15
N PHE A 2 -23.76 5.76 -20.80
CA PHE A 2 -22.51 6.51 -20.62
C PHE A 2 -22.71 7.89 -21.26
N LYS A 3 -22.90 8.96 -20.46
CA LYS A 3 -22.91 10.31 -21.02
C LYS A 3 -21.49 10.66 -21.44
N LEU A 4 -21.32 11.05 -22.71
CA LEU A 4 -20.06 11.61 -23.19
C LEU A 4 -19.77 12.91 -22.41
N PRO A 5 -18.49 13.22 -22.15
CA PRO A 5 -18.12 14.47 -21.51
C PRO A 5 -18.54 15.67 -22.37
N ASP A 6 -19.35 16.56 -21.79
CA ASP A 6 -19.67 17.85 -22.40
C ASP A 6 -18.46 18.79 -22.24
N PHE A 7 -17.71 18.97 -23.33
CA PHE A 7 -16.58 19.89 -23.37
C PHE A 7 -17.07 21.31 -23.71
N PRO A 8 -16.83 22.33 -22.85
CA PRO A 8 -17.09 23.72 -23.19
C PRO A 8 -16.40 24.17 -24.48
N ALA A 9 -16.98 25.15 -25.17
CA ALA A 9 -16.55 25.58 -26.50
C ALA A 9 -15.09 26.10 -26.59
N TYR A 10 -14.48 26.49 -25.47
CA TYR A 10 -13.10 26.97 -25.41
C TYR A 10 -12.04 25.86 -25.30
N TYR A 11 -12.42 24.58 -25.18
CA TYR A 11 -11.47 23.48 -25.09
C TYR A 11 -10.76 23.23 -26.42
N THR A 12 -9.43 23.31 -26.41
CA THR A 12 -8.62 22.96 -27.57
C THR A 12 -8.60 21.44 -27.78
N VAL A 13 -8.17 20.99 -28.96
CA VAL A 13 -8.02 19.56 -29.26
C VAL A 13 -7.02 18.89 -28.32
N LEU A 14 -5.96 19.62 -27.92
CA LEU A 14 -4.96 19.18 -26.95
C LEU A 14 -5.59 18.96 -25.56
N ASP A 15 -6.48 19.84 -25.12
CA ASP A 15 -7.16 19.69 -23.83
C ASP A 15 -8.09 18.48 -23.79
N LYS A 16 -8.81 18.24 -24.90
CA LYS A 16 -9.67 17.05 -25.05
C LYS A 16 -8.83 15.77 -25.06
N LEU A 17 -7.73 15.76 -25.82
CA LEU A 17 -6.81 14.61 -25.86
C LEU A 17 -6.19 14.34 -24.48
N GLY A 18 -5.74 15.38 -23.79
CA GLY A 18 -5.21 15.27 -22.42
C GLY A 18 -6.23 14.70 -21.44
N TRP A 19 -7.50 15.12 -21.52
CA TRP A 19 -8.59 14.61 -20.70
C TRP A 19 -8.81 13.09 -20.88
N PHE A 20 -8.77 12.61 -22.13
CA PHE A 20 -8.92 11.18 -22.44
C PHE A 20 -7.66 10.41 -22.07
N ALA A 21 -6.47 10.94 -22.37
CA ALA A 21 -5.20 10.32 -22.06
C ALA A 21 -5.02 10.12 -20.54
N LEU A 22 -5.37 11.13 -19.73
CA LEU A 22 -5.30 11.02 -18.27
C LEU A 22 -6.24 9.93 -17.74
N ARG A 23 -7.49 9.87 -18.24
CA ARG A 23 -8.47 8.88 -17.79
C ARG A 23 -8.11 7.48 -18.23
N PHE A 24 -7.76 7.30 -19.49
CA PHE A 24 -7.40 6.00 -20.03
C PHE A 24 -6.09 5.50 -19.42
N GLY A 25 -5.08 6.38 -19.32
CA GLY A 25 -3.82 6.07 -18.64
C GLY A 25 -4.03 5.72 -17.18
N GLY A 26 -4.81 6.52 -16.44
CA GLY A 26 -5.15 6.23 -15.05
C GLY A 26 -5.90 4.91 -14.88
N LEU A 27 -6.88 4.62 -15.75
CA LEU A 27 -7.60 3.35 -15.75
C LEU A 27 -6.67 2.18 -16.07
N ALA A 28 -5.79 2.33 -17.05
CA ALA A 28 -4.82 1.29 -17.42
C ALA A 28 -3.85 0.98 -16.26
N VAL A 29 -3.36 2.02 -15.56
CA VAL A 29 -2.53 1.85 -14.36
C VAL A 29 -3.31 1.14 -13.25
N LEU A 30 -4.56 1.55 -12.99
CA LEU A 30 -5.40 0.89 -11.98
C LEU A 30 -5.65 -0.58 -12.32
N VAL A 31 -5.99 -0.89 -13.57
CA VAL A 31 -6.16 -2.28 -14.03
C VAL A 31 -4.87 -3.05 -13.85
N PHE A 32 -3.72 -2.51 -14.28
CA PHE A 32 -2.43 -3.16 -14.14
C PHE A 32 -2.07 -3.47 -12.67
N LEU A 33 -2.30 -2.52 -11.75
CA LEU A 33 -2.05 -2.70 -10.32
C LEU A 33 -3.01 -3.71 -9.66
N LEU A 34 -4.28 -3.74 -10.10
CA LEU A 34 -5.30 -4.64 -9.55
C LEU A 34 -5.29 -6.04 -10.17
N LEU A 35 -4.80 -6.19 -11.40
CA LEU A 35 -4.75 -7.46 -12.13
C LEU A 35 -4.13 -8.61 -11.32
N PRO A 36 -2.95 -8.46 -10.67
CA PRO A 36 -2.40 -9.55 -9.86
C PRO A 36 -3.29 -9.92 -8.68
N VAL A 37 -3.95 -8.95 -8.04
CA VAL A 37 -4.92 -9.22 -6.95
C VAL A 37 -6.11 -10.01 -7.48
N ILE A 38 -6.66 -9.60 -8.62
CA ILE A 38 -7.79 -10.27 -9.26
C ILE A 38 -7.43 -11.72 -9.64
N VAL A 39 -6.21 -11.95 -10.15
CA VAL A 39 -5.73 -13.30 -10.52
C VAL A 39 -5.54 -14.21 -9.30
N ILE A 40 -5.26 -13.65 -8.12
CA ILE A 40 -5.12 -14.41 -6.87
C ILE A 40 -6.48 -14.79 -6.26
N ILE A 41 -7.55 -14.01 -6.51
CA ILE A 41 -8.88 -14.27 -5.93
C ILE A 41 -9.41 -15.68 -6.25
N PRO A 42 -9.37 -16.21 -7.49
CA PRO A 42 -9.81 -17.58 -7.74
C PRO A 42 -8.95 -18.62 -6.98
N LEU A 43 -7.64 -18.39 -6.89
CA LEU A 43 -6.72 -19.29 -6.21
C LEU A 43 -6.97 -19.35 -4.69
N SER A 44 -7.54 -18.29 -4.07
CA SER A 44 -7.91 -18.35 -2.65
C SER A 44 -9.07 -19.30 -2.36
N PHE A 45 -9.81 -19.72 -3.39
CA PHE A 45 -10.80 -20.79 -3.31
C PHE A 45 -10.25 -22.15 -3.72
N SER A 46 -8.93 -22.31 -3.91
CA SER A 46 -8.32 -23.63 -4.18
C SER A 46 -8.30 -24.50 -2.92
N ASP A 47 -8.53 -25.80 -3.09
CA ASP A 47 -8.34 -26.81 -2.02
C ASP A 47 -6.87 -27.24 -1.85
N SER A 48 -6.02 -26.92 -2.83
CA SER A 48 -4.58 -27.21 -2.84
C SER A 48 -3.79 -26.28 -1.92
N SER A 49 -2.68 -26.78 -1.38
CA SER A 49 -1.67 -26.00 -0.65
C SER A 49 -0.75 -25.19 -1.57
N PHE A 50 -0.79 -25.44 -2.87
CA PHE A 50 -0.01 -24.71 -3.86
C PHE A 50 -0.89 -23.76 -4.67
N LEU A 51 -0.42 -22.53 -4.85
CA LEU A 51 -1.04 -21.49 -5.68
C LEU A 51 -0.70 -21.75 -7.16
N ALA A 52 -1.36 -22.72 -7.78
CA ALA A 52 -1.13 -23.11 -9.17
C ALA A 52 -2.43 -23.15 -9.98
N TYR A 53 -2.31 -22.86 -11.28
CA TYR A 53 -3.36 -23.05 -12.27
C TYR A 53 -3.07 -24.30 -13.12
N PRO A 54 -4.08 -25.07 -13.54
CA PRO A 54 -5.51 -24.92 -13.27
C PRO A 54 -5.90 -25.34 -11.83
N ILE A 55 -7.00 -24.79 -11.31
CA ILE A 55 -7.53 -25.14 -9.99
C ILE A 55 -8.17 -26.54 -10.08
N GLU A 56 -7.62 -27.50 -9.33
CA GLU A 56 -8.10 -28.88 -9.30
C GLU A 56 -9.42 -29.02 -8.53
N GLY A 57 -9.55 -28.33 -7.39
CA GLY A 57 -10.76 -28.34 -6.56
C GLY A 57 -11.07 -26.99 -5.92
N TRP A 58 -12.37 -26.71 -5.78
CA TRP A 58 -12.89 -25.49 -5.15
C TRP A 58 -13.22 -25.75 -3.69
N SER A 59 -12.75 -24.89 -2.78
CA SER A 59 -12.93 -25.02 -1.35
C SER A 59 -12.90 -23.67 -0.62
N LEU A 60 -13.55 -23.64 0.54
CA LEU A 60 -13.49 -22.51 1.49
C LEU A 60 -12.53 -22.80 2.66
N LYS A 61 -11.66 -23.80 2.53
CA LYS A 61 -10.72 -24.25 3.56
C LYS A 61 -9.91 -23.10 4.16
N TRP A 62 -9.28 -22.28 3.33
CA TRP A 62 -8.43 -21.17 3.79
C TRP A 62 -9.21 -20.08 4.53
N TYR A 63 -10.43 -19.79 4.08
CA TYR A 63 -11.32 -18.87 4.79
C TYR A 63 -11.73 -19.41 6.16
N ARG A 64 -12.00 -20.72 6.27
CA ARG A 64 -12.28 -21.35 7.56
C ARG A 64 -11.06 -21.32 8.47
N GLU A 65 -9.89 -21.67 7.95
CA GLU A 65 -8.62 -21.70 8.70
C GLU A 65 -8.29 -20.33 9.30
N MET A 66 -8.54 -19.25 8.55
CA MET A 66 -8.31 -17.87 9.02
C MET A 66 -9.06 -17.53 10.32
N PHE A 67 -10.21 -18.16 10.57
CA PHE A 67 -11.02 -17.92 11.78
C PHE A 67 -10.93 -19.04 12.83
N HIS A 68 -10.30 -20.18 12.52
CA HIS A 68 -10.21 -21.33 13.44
C HIS A 68 -8.78 -21.59 13.93
N SER A 69 -7.78 -21.08 13.23
CA SER A 69 -6.39 -21.20 13.63
C SER A 69 -6.03 -20.14 14.67
N ASP A 70 -5.54 -20.58 15.83
CA ASP A 70 -5.07 -19.69 16.89
C ASP A 70 -3.94 -18.78 16.40
N ASP A 71 -3.07 -19.26 15.52
CA ASP A 71 -1.95 -18.49 14.97
C ASP A 71 -2.46 -17.34 14.09
N TRP A 72 -3.40 -17.60 13.18
CA TRP A 72 -4.02 -16.57 12.34
C TRP A 72 -4.79 -15.54 13.16
N ILE A 73 -5.54 -15.98 14.16
CA ILE A 73 -6.29 -15.08 15.04
C ILE A 73 -5.33 -14.19 15.85
N ARG A 74 -4.27 -14.76 16.43
CA ARG A 74 -3.26 -14.00 17.19
C ARG A 74 -2.53 -13.00 16.30
N ALA A 75 -2.08 -13.42 15.12
CA ALA A 75 -1.40 -12.54 14.17
C ALA A 75 -2.31 -11.37 13.75
N THR A 76 -3.58 -11.67 13.42
CA THR A 76 -4.57 -10.66 13.05
C THR A 76 -4.79 -9.64 14.17
N LYS A 77 -5.00 -10.10 15.41
CA LYS A 77 -5.16 -9.21 16.58
C LYS A 77 -3.95 -8.32 16.78
N ASN A 78 -2.74 -8.87 16.69
CA ASN A 78 -1.51 -8.10 16.82
C ASN A 78 -1.43 -7.00 15.77
N SER A 79 -1.72 -7.28 14.50
CA SER A 79 -1.75 -6.27 13.45
C SER A 79 -2.78 -5.17 13.73
N PHE A 80 -4.00 -5.53 14.14
CA PHE A 80 -5.05 -4.56 14.45
C PHE A 80 -4.76 -3.68 15.67
N ILE A 81 -3.93 -4.13 16.61
CA ILE A 81 -3.52 -3.33 17.77
C ILE A 81 -2.29 -2.48 17.42
N VAL A 82 -1.26 -3.10 16.84
CA VAL A 82 0.05 -2.47 16.62
C VAL A 82 -0.01 -1.44 15.49
N ALA A 83 -0.67 -1.76 14.37
CA ALA A 83 -0.71 -0.87 13.20
C ALA A 83 -1.28 0.53 13.51
N PRO A 84 -2.47 0.70 14.11
CA PRO A 84 -3.02 2.02 14.37
C PRO A 84 -2.20 2.80 15.41
N LEU A 85 -1.69 2.14 16.46
CA LEU A 85 -0.85 2.79 17.46
C LEU A 85 0.48 3.27 16.84
N ALA A 86 1.10 2.43 16.02
CA ALA A 86 2.32 2.78 15.30
C ALA A 86 2.07 3.93 14.31
N THR A 87 0.97 3.89 13.53
CA THR A 87 0.60 4.99 12.63
C THR A 87 0.38 6.28 13.38
N LEU A 88 -0.38 6.27 14.49
CA LEU A 88 -0.66 7.46 15.29
C LEU A 88 0.63 8.07 15.85
N LEU A 89 1.49 7.26 16.47
CA LEU A 89 2.76 7.73 17.03
C LEU A 89 3.72 8.22 15.94
N ALA A 90 3.88 7.47 14.86
CA ALA A 90 4.80 7.82 13.77
C ALA A 90 4.36 9.10 13.05
N THR A 91 3.07 9.24 12.75
CA THR A 91 2.55 10.44 12.08
C THR A 91 2.62 11.67 12.99
N THR A 92 2.22 11.56 14.26
CA THR A 92 2.29 12.70 15.19
C THR A 92 3.72 13.17 15.40
N LEU A 93 4.63 12.27 15.76
CA LEU A 93 6.05 12.61 15.97
C LEU A 93 6.72 13.07 14.66
N GLY A 94 6.44 12.41 13.54
CA GLY A 94 6.96 12.77 12.23
C GLY A 94 6.50 14.15 11.77
N THR A 95 5.21 14.49 11.96
CA THR A 95 4.68 15.81 11.64
C THR A 95 5.28 16.89 12.54
N LEU A 96 5.40 16.64 13.85
CA LEU A 96 6.05 17.59 14.77
C LEU A 96 7.51 17.84 14.39
N ALA A 97 8.27 16.79 14.08
CA ALA A 97 9.64 16.90 13.61
C ALA A 97 9.72 17.68 12.28
N ALA A 98 8.85 17.37 11.31
CA ALA A 98 8.79 18.06 10.03
C ALA A 98 8.49 19.56 10.20
N MET A 99 7.51 19.92 11.03
CA MET A 99 7.17 21.31 11.33
C MET A 99 8.34 22.06 11.99
N GLY A 100 8.98 21.45 13.00
CA GLY A 100 10.14 22.04 13.66
C GLY A 100 11.30 22.28 12.69
N LEU A 101 11.64 21.29 11.88
CA LEU A 101 12.71 21.40 10.90
C LEU A 101 12.37 22.37 9.75
N ALA A 102 11.13 22.40 9.27
CA ALA A 102 10.73 23.26 8.14
C ALA A 102 10.88 24.75 8.48
N HIS A 103 10.50 25.17 9.69
CA HIS A 103 10.42 26.58 10.06
C HIS A 103 11.68 27.14 10.75
N THR A 104 12.63 26.29 11.16
CA THR A 104 13.85 26.74 11.83
C THR A 104 15.08 26.74 10.90
N LYS A 105 15.93 27.77 11.08
CA LYS A 105 17.26 27.86 10.46
C LYS A 105 18.30 27.78 11.58
N PHE A 106 18.95 26.63 11.71
CA PHE A 106 20.02 26.40 12.69
C PHE A 106 21.12 25.53 12.09
N MET A 107 22.34 25.65 12.63
CA MET A 107 23.56 25.10 12.04
C MET A 107 23.58 23.56 11.95
N GLY A 108 22.91 22.85 12.88
CA GLY A 108 22.85 21.38 12.92
C GLY A 108 21.72 20.72 12.11
N LYS A 109 20.91 21.51 11.38
CA LYS A 109 19.70 21.01 10.71
C LYS A 109 19.97 19.87 9.73
N GLY A 110 21.01 19.98 8.90
CA GLY A 110 21.36 18.96 7.90
C GLY A 110 21.71 17.61 8.53
N PHE A 111 22.43 17.62 9.66
CA PHE A 111 22.77 16.40 10.39
C PHE A 111 21.52 15.72 10.95
N ILE A 112 20.62 16.47 11.59
CA ILE A 112 19.38 15.93 12.16
C ILE A 112 18.48 15.36 11.05
N THR A 113 18.30 16.07 9.93
CA THR A 113 17.54 15.57 8.79
C THR A 113 18.15 14.27 8.25
N GLY A 114 19.48 14.22 8.09
CA GLY A 114 20.18 13.02 7.64
C GLY A 114 19.99 11.85 8.59
N LEU A 115 20.10 12.08 9.91
CA LEU A 115 19.85 11.06 10.93
C LEU A 115 18.41 10.52 10.86
N LEU A 116 17.42 11.41 10.72
CA LEU A 116 16.00 11.03 10.64
C LEU A 116 15.65 10.25 9.37
N ILE A 117 16.32 10.53 8.24
CA ILE A 117 16.11 9.83 6.97
C ILE A 117 16.94 8.54 6.89
N SER A 118 18.06 8.44 7.61
CA SER A 118 18.97 7.29 7.56
C SER A 118 18.29 5.91 7.69
N PRO A 119 17.26 5.69 8.54
CA PRO A 119 16.60 4.39 8.67
C PRO A 119 15.87 3.96 7.40
N MET A 120 15.46 4.89 6.54
CA MET A 120 14.77 4.58 5.29
C MET A 120 15.67 3.90 4.26
N VAL A 121 16.98 4.06 4.38
CA VAL A 121 17.99 3.43 3.51
C VAL A 121 18.33 2.02 3.99
N VAL A 122 18.18 1.77 5.29
CA VAL A 122 18.53 0.48 5.90
C VAL A 122 17.52 -0.58 5.46
N PRO A 123 17.96 -1.72 4.90
CA PRO A 123 17.05 -2.81 4.55
C PRO A 123 16.33 -3.35 5.79
N ILE A 124 15.01 -3.54 5.70
CA ILE A 124 14.20 -3.95 6.85
C ILE A 124 14.63 -5.29 7.47
N VAL A 125 15.22 -6.18 6.65
CA VAL A 125 15.80 -7.45 7.13
C VAL A 125 16.94 -7.21 8.11
N VAL A 126 17.80 -6.22 7.84
CA VAL A 126 18.92 -5.86 8.73
C VAL A 126 18.38 -5.32 10.06
N VAL A 127 17.38 -4.43 9.99
CA VAL A 127 16.72 -3.90 11.20
C VAL A 127 16.11 -5.02 12.03
N GLY A 128 15.46 -5.99 11.39
CA GLY A 128 14.88 -7.14 12.06
C GLY A 128 15.91 -8.00 12.79
N VAL A 129 17.04 -8.30 12.16
CA VAL A 129 18.13 -9.07 12.79
C VAL A 129 18.77 -8.28 13.94
N SER A 130 19.02 -6.98 13.76
CA SER A 130 19.60 -6.12 14.79
C SER A 130 18.70 -5.92 16.01
N ALA A 131 17.38 -6.00 15.86
CA ALA A 131 16.45 -5.92 16.98
C ALA A 131 16.24 -7.27 17.70
N TYR A 132 16.57 -8.38 17.03
CA TYR A 132 16.44 -9.73 17.57
C TYR A 132 17.69 -10.18 18.36
N LEU A 133 18.88 -9.83 17.89
CA LEU A 133 20.17 -10.09 18.54
C LEU A 133 20.45 -9.09 19.66
#